data_AF-A0A9E4EU87-F1
#
_entry.id   AF-A0A9E4EU87-F1
#
_cell.length_a   1.000
_cell.length_b   1.000
_cell.length_c   1.000
_cell.angle_alpha   90.00
_cell.angle_beta   90.00
_cell.angle_gamma   90.00
#
_symmetry.space_group_name_H-M   'P 1'
#
loop_
_entity.id
_entity.type
_entity.pdbx_description
1 polymer ?
#
loop_
_entity_poly.entity_id
_entity_poly.type
_entity_poly.pdbx_seq_one_letter_code
_entity_poly.pdbx_strand_id
1 'polypeptide(L)'
;MVHTENRNVRALIDPLTLSAEQIQQIEEIGPPTHILLTCHHHERTSCRLLVHENQADLFEIDVDDTFSDRAVLWDLVEVIRVPDVRHREEVGFLLQDVGALIVGDLVSGGRKDRGIPDGQVGIYAPQYLVDIEKDGS
;
A
#
# COMPACT_ATOMS: atom_id res chain seq x y z
N MET A 1 -2.54 -3.22 -9.67
CA MET A 1 -2.55 -1.99 -10.47
C MET A 1 -3.93 -1.36 -10.37
N VAL A 2 -3.99 -0.06 -10.10
CA VAL A 2 -5.23 0.72 -10.10
C VAL A 2 -5.25 1.60 -11.35
N HIS A 3 -6.37 1.66 -12.08
CA HIS A 3 -6.49 2.40 -13.34
C HIS A 3 -7.80 3.17 -13.42
N THR A 4 -7.74 4.39 -13.96
CA THR A 4 -8.92 5.18 -14.35
C THR A 4 -8.72 5.77 -15.74
N GLU A 5 -9.67 5.50 -16.66
CA GLU A 5 -9.63 6.01 -18.04
C GLU A 5 -9.80 7.53 -18.11
N ASN A 6 -10.48 8.13 -17.12
CA ASN A 6 -10.79 9.56 -17.12
C ASN A 6 -9.60 10.44 -16.71
N ARG A 7 -8.56 9.87 -16.09
CA ARG A 7 -7.42 10.65 -15.56
C ARG A 7 -6.04 10.19 -16.03
N ASN A 8 -5.94 9.21 -16.94
CA ASN A 8 -4.68 8.63 -17.40
C ASN A 8 -3.75 8.21 -16.24
N VAL A 9 -4.32 7.71 -15.14
CA VAL A 9 -3.55 7.24 -13.99
C VAL A 9 -3.50 5.72 -14.00
N ARG A 10 -2.28 5.18 -13.93
CA ARG A 10 -1.97 3.77 -13.67
C ARG A 10 -1.00 3.69 -12.51
N ALA A 11 -1.49 3.26 -11.35
CA ALA A 11 -0.71 3.19 -10.12
C ALA A 11 -0.38 1.74 -9.76
N LEU A 12 0.90 1.49 -9.44
CA LEU A 12 1.33 0.27 -8.77
C LEU A 12 1.31 0.53 -7.26
N ILE A 13 0.86 -0.45 -6.48
CA ILE A 13 0.85 -0.39 -5.01
C ILE A 13 1.81 -1.47 -4.54
N ASP A 14 2.79 -1.09 -3.72
CA ASP A 14 3.86 -1.96 -3.20
C ASP A 14 4.44 -2.92 -4.24
N PRO A 15 4.92 -2.43 -5.40
CA PRO A 15 5.52 -3.32 -6.37
C PRO A 15 6.77 -3.97 -5.76
N LEU A 16 6.83 -5.30 -5.82
CA LEU A 16 8.09 -6.01 -5.65
C LEU A 16 9.09 -5.57 -6.72
N THR A 17 10.39 -5.81 -6.53
CA THR A 17 11.37 -5.65 -7.60
C THR A 17 10.92 -6.46 -8.82
N LEU A 18 10.60 -5.74 -9.90
CA LEU A 18 10.07 -6.33 -11.12
C LEU A 18 11.23 -6.72 -12.04
N SER A 19 11.16 -7.90 -12.65
CA SER A 19 12.04 -8.27 -13.74
C SER A 19 11.72 -7.45 -15.00
N ALA A 20 12.67 -7.36 -15.95
CA ALA A 20 12.43 -6.68 -17.22
C ALA A 20 11.22 -7.24 -17.99
N GLU A 21 11.01 -8.56 -17.91
CA GLU A 21 9.85 -9.22 -18.51
C GLU A 21 8.54 -8.81 -17.83
N GLN A 22 8.51 -8.71 -16.50
CA GLN A 22 7.33 -8.25 -15.76
C GLN A 22 7.01 -6.78 -16.04
N ILE A 23 8.05 -5.94 -16.16
CA ILE A 23 7.89 -4.54 -16.57
C ILE A 23 7.25 -4.48 -17.96
N GLN A 24 7.78 -5.24 -18.92
CA GLN A 24 7.23 -5.29 -20.27
C GLN A 24 5.76 -5.73 -20.28
N GLN A 25 5.40 -6.78 -19.53
CA GLN A 25 4.01 -7.25 -19.42
C GLN A 25 3.08 -6.17 -18.85
N ILE A 26 3.54 -5.39 -17.87
CA ILE A 26 2.77 -4.27 -17.32
C ILE A 26 2.64 -3.17 -18.37
N GLU A 27 3.71 -2.82 -19.08
CA GLU A 27 3.69 -1.80 -20.14
C GLU A 27 2.80 -2.17 -21.33
N GLU A 28 2.61 -3.46 -21.62
CA GLU A 28 1.67 -3.94 -22.65
C GLU A 28 0.20 -3.69 -22.27
N ILE A 29 -0.14 -3.79 -20.98
CA ILE A 29 -1.44 -3.35 -20.45
C ILE A 29 -1.50 -1.81 -20.44
N GLY A 30 -0.33 -1.21 -20.18
CA GLY A 30 -0.03 0.18 -20.41
C GLY A 30 0.87 0.77 -19.31
N PRO A 31 1.73 1.74 -19.65
CA PRO A 31 2.84 2.13 -18.79
C PRO A 31 2.35 2.67 -17.45
N PRO A 32 2.95 2.23 -16.32
CA PRO A 32 2.65 2.76 -15.01
C PRO A 32 3.10 4.23 -14.95
N THR A 33 2.36 5.01 -14.16
CA THR A 33 2.57 6.45 -14.01
C THR A 33 2.97 6.82 -12.59
N HIS A 34 2.49 6.03 -11.61
CA HIS A 34 2.68 6.28 -10.19
C HIS A 34 3.00 4.99 -9.45
N ILE A 35 3.75 5.12 -8.36
CA ILE A 35 3.93 4.11 -7.33
C ILE A 35 3.37 4.68 -6.02
N LEU A 36 2.52 3.91 -5.36
CA LEU A 36 2.07 4.14 -3.99
C LEU A 36 2.74 3.11 -3.10
N LEU A 37 3.29 3.54 -1.97
CA LEU A 37 3.86 2.64 -0.97
C LEU A 37 3.05 2.65 0.33
N THR A 38 2.82 1.47 0.90
CA THR A 38 2.20 1.30 2.22
C THR A 38 3.23 1.47 3.35
N CYS A 39 4.52 1.22 3.07
CA CYS A 39 5.63 1.47 3.99
C CYS A 39 7.00 1.71 3.30
N HIS A 40 8.02 2.07 4.08
CA HIS A 40 9.33 2.56 3.61
C HIS A 40 10.31 1.51 3.05
N HIS A 41 9.84 0.41 2.46
CA HIS A 41 10.72 -0.70 2.05
C HIS A 41 10.60 -1.06 0.57
N HIS A 42 11.03 -0.18 -0.35
CA HIS A 42 11.02 -0.50 -1.79
C HIS A 42 12.14 0.18 -2.58
N GLU A 43 12.52 -0.43 -3.70
CA GLU A 43 13.50 0.10 -4.67
C GLU A 43 12.83 1.07 -5.66
N ARG A 44 13.58 2.10 -6.10
CA ARG A 44 13.06 3.14 -7.02
C ARG A 44 12.88 2.60 -8.44
N THR A 45 11.80 3.04 -9.10
CA THR A 45 11.61 2.90 -10.56
C THR A 45 11.41 4.29 -11.20
N SER A 46 11.22 4.36 -12.52
CA SER A 46 11.01 5.61 -13.27
C SER A 46 9.64 6.29 -13.05
N CYS A 47 8.76 5.69 -12.25
CA CYS A 47 7.44 6.25 -11.95
C CYS A 47 7.49 7.32 -10.86
N ARG A 48 6.47 8.17 -10.79
CA ARG A 48 6.32 9.12 -9.67
C ARG A 48 6.05 8.36 -8.38
N LEU A 49 6.92 8.52 -7.39
CA LEU A 49 6.80 7.88 -6.09
C LEU A 49 6.00 8.76 -5.11
N LEU A 50 4.88 8.22 -4.64
CA LEU A 50 4.03 8.84 -3.64
C LEU A 50 4.05 8.00 -2.36
N VAL A 51 4.21 8.67 -1.23
CA VAL A 51 4.28 8.04 0.10
C VAL A 51 3.47 8.84 1.11
N HIS A 52 3.20 8.26 2.28
CA HIS A 52 2.53 9.01 3.34
C HIS A 52 3.47 10.09 3.91
N GLU A 53 2.93 11.27 4.22
CA GLU A 53 3.70 12.44 4.63
C GLU A 53 4.61 12.20 5.85
N ASN A 54 4.22 11.36 6.82
CA ASN A 54 5.07 11.07 7.99
C ASN A 54 6.09 9.95 7.76
N GLN A 55 6.14 9.38 6.56
CA GLN A 55 7.19 8.46 6.13
C GLN A 55 8.19 9.09 5.16
N ALA A 56 7.91 10.30 4.65
CA ALA A 56 8.72 10.93 3.61
C ALA A 56 10.20 11.11 4.04
N ASP A 57 10.46 11.30 5.34
CA ASP A 57 11.80 11.43 5.92
C ASP A 57 12.56 10.09 6.06
N LEU A 58 11.89 8.96 5.84
CA LEU A 58 12.45 7.61 6.00
C LEU A 58 13.04 7.05 4.70
N PHE A 59 12.78 7.69 3.56
CA PHE A 59 13.25 7.21 2.26
C PHE A 59 14.65 7.76 1.95
N GLU A 60 15.56 6.86 1.57
CA GLU A 60 16.89 7.23 1.03
C GLU A 60 16.83 7.68 -0.43
N ILE A 61 15.65 7.58 -1.05
CA ILE A 61 15.37 7.97 -2.44
C ILE A 61 14.44 9.18 -2.48
N ASP A 62 14.49 9.95 -3.57
CA ASP A 62 13.59 11.10 -3.74
C ASP A 62 12.13 10.64 -3.80
N VAL A 63 11.30 11.25 -2.97
CA VAL A 63 9.84 11.17 -2.99
C VAL A 63 9.31 12.29 -3.88
N ASP A 64 8.49 11.95 -4.87
CA ASP A 64 7.96 12.93 -5.83
C ASP A 64 6.76 13.71 -5.31
N ASP A 65 5.96 13.11 -4.41
CA ASP A 65 4.84 13.75 -3.73
C ASP A 65 4.43 12.98 -2.47
N THR A 66 3.59 13.59 -1.64
CA THR A 66 3.08 12.98 -0.41
C THR A 66 1.55 12.95 -0.37
N PHE A 67 1.00 12.00 0.38
CA PHE A 67 -0.42 11.97 0.72
C PHE A 67 -0.64 11.88 2.23
N SER A 68 -1.84 12.24 2.68
CA SER A 68 -2.24 12.27 4.09
C SER A 68 -3.41 11.33 4.35
N ASP A 69 -3.68 11.06 5.64
CA ASP A 69 -4.83 10.27 6.06
C ASP A 69 -6.15 10.82 5.50
N ARG A 70 -7.04 9.93 5.05
CA ARG A 70 -8.32 10.23 4.41
C ARG A 70 -8.24 11.01 3.09
N ALA A 71 -7.04 11.23 2.54
CA ALA A 71 -6.92 11.77 1.20
C ALA A 71 -7.59 10.82 0.20
N VAL A 72 -8.34 11.39 -0.75
CA VAL A 72 -8.91 10.65 -1.87
C VAL A 72 -8.05 10.94 -3.10
N LEU A 73 -7.20 9.99 -3.46
CA LEU A 73 -6.32 10.09 -4.62
C LEU A 73 -7.11 9.80 -5.88
N TRP A 74 -7.10 10.78 -6.80
CA TRP A 74 -7.70 10.68 -8.13
C TRP A 74 -9.18 10.30 -8.15
N ASP A 75 -9.93 10.66 -7.09
CA ASP A 75 -11.34 10.29 -6.87
C ASP A 75 -11.60 8.77 -6.86
N LEU A 76 -10.58 7.97 -6.55
CA LEU A 76 -10.64 6.51 -6.69
C LEU A 76 -10.14 5.74 -5.46
N VAL A 77 -9.09 6.27 -4.83
CA VAL A 77 -8.38 5.58 -3.75
C VAL A 77 -8.43 6.43 -2.49
N GLU A 78 -9.14 5.97 -1.47
CA GLU A 78 -9.08 6.58 -0.14
C GLU A 78 -7.89 6.02 0.64
N VAL A 79 -7.11 6.92 1.23
CA VAL A 79 -5.97 6.61 2.10
C VAL A 79 -6.46 6.38 3.52
N ILE A 80 -6.09 5.26 4.13
CA ILE A 80 -6.41 4.94 5.53
C ILE A 80 -5.11 4.77 6.29
N ARG A 81 -4.79 5.71 7.18
CA ARG A 81 -3.59 5.65 8.00
C ARG A 81 -3.79 4.74 9.20
N VAL A 82 -2.77 3.94 9.50
CA VAL A 82 -2.65 3.14 10.71
C VAL A 82 -1.38 3.55 11.47
N PRO A 83 -1.51 4.35 12.55
CA PRO A 83 -0.36 4.82 13.29
C PRO A 83 0.22 3.75 14.21
N ASP A 84 1.46 3.96 14.66
CA ASP A 84 2.16 3.21 15.72
C ASP A 84 2.44 1.73 15.41
N VAL A 85 2.56 1.37 14.13
CA VAL A 85 2.99 0.04 13.68
C VAL A 85 4.52 -0.06 13.50
N ARG A 86 5.00 -1.24 13.11
CA ARG A 86 6.43 -1.64 12.96
C ARG A 86 7.33 -0.60 12.26
N HIS A 87 6.78 0.24 11.40
CA HIS A 87 7.50 1.21 10.56
C HIS A 87 7.08 2.67 10.84
N ARG A 88 6.77 3.02 12.10
CA ARG A 88 6.11 4.27 12.59
C ARG A 88 4.63 4.33 12.23
N GLU A 89 4.30 4.04 10.98
CA GLU A 89 2.93 3.96 10.49
C GLU A 89 2.87 3.03 9.28
N GLU A 90 1.66 2.65 8.89
CA GLU A 90 1.35 1.94 7.66
C GLU A 90 0.09 2.56 7.07
N VAL A 91 -0.08 2.41 5.76
CA VAL A 91 -1.24 2.92 5.04
C VAL A 91 -1.96 1.80 4.34
N GLY A 92 -3.29 1.79 4.45
CA GLY A 92 -4.18 1.04 3.59
C GLY A 92 -4.77 1.91 2.48
N PHE A 93 -5.08 1.29 1.34
CA PHE A 93 -5.70 1.93 0.18
C PHE A 93 -7.06 1.29 -0.08
N LEU A 94 -8.14 2.05 0.14
CA LEU A 94 -9.51 1.62 -0.16
C LEU A 94 -9.89 2.05 -1.58
N LEU A 95 -10.10 1.08 -2.46
CA LEU A 95 -10.65 1.29 -3.80
C LEU A 95 -12.17 1.40 -3.69
N GLN A 96 -12.68 2.63 -3.69
CA GLN A 96 -14.06 2.92 -3.32
C GLN A 96 -15.08 2.25 -4.26
N ASP A 97 -14.80 2.23 -5.56
CA ASP A 97 -15.71 1.69 -6.58
C ASP A 97 -15.93 0.17 -6.48
N VAL A 98 -14.91 -0.56 -6.04
CA VAL A 98 -14.93 -2.04 -6.00
C VAL A 98 -15.02 -2.59 -4.58
N GLY A 99 -14.97 -1.72 -3.56
CA GLY A 99 -15.00 -2.13 -2.16
C GLY A 99 -13.81 -2.99 -1.75
N ALA A 100 -12.63 -2.76 -2.35
CA ALA A 100 -11.42 -3.52 -2.06
C ALA A 100 -10.46 -2.70 -1.21
N LEU A 101 -9.99 -3.28 -0.11
CA LEU A 101 -8.96 -2.70 0.75
C LEU A 101 -7.63 -3.40 0.47
N ILE A 102 -6.61 -2.62 0.11
CA ILE A 102 -5.23 -3.08 -0.04
C ILE A 102 -4.47 -2.62 1.20
N VAL A 103 -3.83 -3.57 1.88
CA VAL A 103 -2.98 -3.33 3.06
C VAL A 103 -1.64 -4.02 2.84
N GLY A 104 -0.61 -3.50 3.48
CA GLY A 104 0.72 -4.11 3.48
C GLY A 104 0.82 -5.20 4.54
N ASP A 105 1.76 -5.04 5.47
CA ASP A 105 2.07 -6.00 6.51
C ASP A 105 1.05 -6.03 7.67
N LEU A 106 0.10 -5.07 7.74
CA LEU A 106 -0.88 -4.97 8.83
C LEU A 106 -1.74 -6.24 8.96
N VAL A 107 -2.15 -6.80 7.83
CA VAL A 107 -2.94 -8.03 7.75
C VAL A 107 -2.35 -8.94 6.69
N SER A 108 -2.03 -10.17 7.04
CA SER A 108 -1.50 -11.16 6.10
C SER A 108 -2.29 -12.45 6.14
N GLY A 109 -2.27 -13.20 5.04
CA GLY A 109 -2.61 -14.63 5.08
C GLY A 109 -1.54 -15.46 5.81
N GLY A 110 -1.64 -16.78 5.67
CA GLY A 110 -0.65 -17.73 6.18
C GLY A 110 0.78 -17.35 5.79
N ARG A 111 1.68 -17.33 6.77
CA ARG A 111 3.07 -16.88 6.66
C ARG A 111 3.98 -17.78 7.50
N LYS A 112 4.68 -18.68 6.81
CA LYS A 112 5.58 -19.67 7.44
C LYS A 112 6.74 -19.01 8.20
N ASP A 113 7.27 -17.90 7.70
CA ASP A 113 8.34 -17.13 8.32
C ASP A 113 7.93 -16.46 9.64
N ARG A 114 6.61 -16.34 9.88
CA ARG A 114 6.00 -15.79 11.09
C ARG A 114 5.24 -16.82 11.92
N GLY A 115 5.26 -18.08 11.51
CA GLY A 115 4.54 -19.16 12.19
C GLY A 115 3.02 -19.08 12.07
N ILE A 116 2.48 -18.32 11.09
CA ILE A 116 1.03 -18.29 10.84
C ILE A 116 0.68 -19.44 9.90
N PRO A 117 -0.22 -20.36 10.32
CA PRO A 117 -0.66 -21.48 9.48
C PRO A 117 -1.38 -21.04 8.20
N ASP A 118 -1.30 -21.88 7.16
CA ASP A 118 -2.10 -21.70 5.94
C ASP A 118 -3.60 -21.67 6.30
N GLY A 119 -4.35 -20.74 5.68
CA GLY A 119 -5.77 -20.54 5.96
C GLY A 119 -6.08 -19.71 7.21
N GLN A 120 -5.07 -19.23 7.94
CA GLN A 120 -5.24 -18.27 9.04
C GLN A 120 -4.82 -16.86 8.63
N VAL A 121 -5.36 -15.88 9.36
CA VAL A 121 -5.04 -14.46 9.20
C VAL A 121 -4.08 -14.05 10.31
N GLY A 122 -2.97 -13.42 9.93
CA GLY A 122 -2.10 -12.68 10.83
C GLY A 122 -2.54 -11.23 10.94
N ILE A 123 -2.58 -10.71 12.16
CA ILE A 123 -2.85 -9.29 12.42
C ILE A 123 -1.62 -8.71 13.12
N TYR A 124 -1.07 -7.66 12.54
CA TYR A 124 0.14 -6.96 13.00
C TYR A 124 -0.15 -5.49 13.29
N ALA A 125 -1.31 -5.25 13.89
CA ALA A 125 -1.73 -3.94 14.36
C ALA A 125 -1.30 -3.71 15.81
N PRO A 126 -1.14 -2.43 16.25
CA PRO A 126 -1.09 -2.09 17.66
C PRO A 126 -2.17 -2.79 18.47
N GLN A 127 -1.84 -3.21 19.69
CA GLN A 127 -2.73 -4.01 20.52
C GLN A 127 -4.09 -3.33 20.78
N TYR A 128 -4.12 -1.99 20.83
CA TYR A 128 -5.35 -1.21 20.98
C TYR A 128 -6.33 -1.33 19.79
N LEU A 129 -5.86 -1.70 18.59
CA LEU A 129 -6.74 -1.95 17.43
C LEU A 129 -7.28 -3.38 17.44
N VAL A 130 -6.52 -4.33 17.98
CA VAL A 130 -6.92 -5.75 18.09
C VAL A 130 -8.00 -5.94 19.16
N ASP A 131 -7.98 -5.11 20.21
CA ASP A 131 -8.95 -5.21 21.32
C ASP A 131 -10.33 -4.59 21.00
N ILE A 132 -10.49 -3.86 19.89
CA ILE A 132 -11.80 -3.33 19.44
C ILE A 132 -12.79 -4.47 19.15
N GLU A 133 -12.32 -5.67 18.78
CA GLU A 133 -13.18 -6.85 18.59
C GLU A 133 -13.66 -7.50 19.89
N LYS A 134 -13.02 -7.22 21.04
CA LYS A 134 -13.36 -7.88 22.31
C LYS A 134 -14.43 -7.16 23.12
N ASP A 135 -14.61 -5.86 22.89
CA ASP A 135 -15.61 -5.05 23.60
C ASP A 135 -16.93 -4.92 22.82
N GLY A 136 -17.05 -5.60 21.68
CA GLY A 136 -18.23 -5.58 20.80
C GLY A 136 -19.13 -6.82 20.83
N SER A 137 -18.91 -7.77 21.74
CA SER A 137 -19.72 -9.00 21.89
C SER A 137 -20.60 -9.01 23.14
#